data_AF-A0A6A1WEC2-F1
#
_entry.id   AF-A0A6A1WEC2-F1
#
_cell.length_a   1.000
_cell.length_b   1.000
_cell.length_c   1.000
_cell.angle_alpha   90.00
_cell.angle_beta   90.00
_cell.angle_gamma   90.00
#
_symmetry.space_group_name_H-M   'P 1'
#
loop_
_entity.id
_entity.type
_entity.pdbx_description
1 polymer ?
#
loop_
_entity_poly.entity_id
_entity_poly.type
_entity_poly.pdbx_seq_one_letter_code
_entity_poly.pdbx_strand_id
1 'polypeptide(L)'
;MTNLLPSSQVGLLDYGQVKDLPENLRLGYANLVLTIADGDPKRASKSYRELGIDTLCNCENEQHEMLKLAQTTFDTKLPPGVVMQQPFSD
;
A
#
# COMPACT_ATOMS: atom_id res chain seq x y z
N MET A 1 -22.11 -23.71 22.84
CA MET A 1 -22.13 -22.29 23.20
C MET A 1 -21.64 -21.49 22.02
N THR A 2 -22.56 -20.91 21.24
CA THR A 2 -22.22 -19.98 20.16
C THR A 2 -22.05 -18.60 20.77
N ASN A 3 -20.80 -18.15 20.93
CA ASN A 3 -20.53 -16.74 21.22
C ASN A 3 -20.84 -15.94 19.96
N LEU A 4 -22.08 -15.49 19.83
CA LEU A 4 -22.46 -14.48 18.85
C LEU A 4 -21.80 -13.18 19.29
N LEU A 5 -20.85 -12.70 18.50
CA LEU A 5 -20.22 -11.39 18.70
C LEU A 5 -21.31 -10.31 18.72
N PRO A 6 -21.20 -9.30 19.58
CA PRO A 6 -22.09 -8.12 19.53
C PRO A 6 -22.09 -7.50 18.13
N SER A 7 -23.21 -6.93 17.69
CA SER A 7 -23.38 -6.33 16.34
C SER A 7 -22.41 -5.19 16.00
N SER A 8 -21.60 -4.74 16.95
CA SER A 8 -20.56 -3.71 16.79
C SER A 8 -19.13 -4.28 16.74
N GLN A 9 -18.95 -5.61 16.74
CA GLN A 9 -17.63 -6.23 16.71
C GLN A 9 -17.37 -6.92 15.36
N VAL A 10 -16.14 -6.75 14.86
CA VAL A 10 -15.67 -7.43 13.66
C VAL A 10 -14.94 -8.70 14.10
N GLY A 11 -15.45 -9.86 13.69
CA GLY A 11 -14.78 -11.13 13.90
C GLY A 11 -13.70 -11.37 12.83
N LEU A 12 -12.43 -11.30 13.22
CA LEU A 12 -11.31 -11.75 12.39
C LEU A 12 -11.08 -13.23 12.67
N LEU A 13 -11.39 -14.09 11.69
CA LEU A 13 -11.42 -15.56 11.89
C LEU A 13 -10.29 -16.30 11.17
N ASP A 14 -9.76 -15.73 10.08
CA ASP A 14 -8.71 -16.35 9.28
C ASP A 14 -7.35 -15.68 9.55
N TYR A 15 -6.39 -16.48 9.98
CA TYR A 15 -5.03 -16.07 10.29
C TYR A 15 -3.98 -16.81 9.43
N GLY A 16 -4.41 -17.55 8.40
CA GLY A 16 -3.52 -18.41 7.59
C GLY A 16 -2.48 -17.64 6.75
N GLN A 17 -2.65 -16.33 6.57
CA GLN A 17 -1.76 -15.47 5.79
C GLN A 17 -1.00 -14.44 6.65
N VAL A 18 -1.04 -14.57 7.98
CA VAL A 18 -0.28 -13.68 8.87
C VAL A 18 1.22 -13.87 8.65
N LYS A 19 1.93 -12.75 8.51
CA LYS A 19 3.40 -12.71 8.38
C LYS A 19 3.95 -11.71 9.38
N ASP A 20 5.09 -12.05 9.99
CA ASP A 20 5.87 -11.07 10.73
C ASP A 20 6.45 -10.04 9.77
N LEU A 21 6.30 -8.75 10.11
CA LEU A 21 6.86 -7.65 9.34
C LEU A 21 8.06 -7.06 10.09
N PRO A 22 9.30 -7.28 9.60
CA PRO A 22 10.51 -6.71 10.16
C PRO A 22 10.43 -5.20 10.40
N GLU A 23 11.09 -4.71 11.46
CA GLU A 23 11.05 -3.31 11.85
C GLU A 23 11.54 -2.35 10.76
N ASN A 24 12.63 -2.72 10.07
CA ASN A 24 13.17 -1.94 8.96
C ASN A 24 12.13 -1.76 7.84
N LEU A 25 11.36 -2.81 7.53
CA LEU A 25 10.28 -2.73 6.53
C LEU A 25 9.11 -1.89 7.04
N ARG A 26 8.75 -1.99 8.32
CA ARG A 26 7.73 -1.11 8.94
C ARG A 26 8.10 0.36 8.81
N LEU A 27 9.33 0.70 9.17
CA LEU A 27 9.84 2.09 9.10
C LEU A 27 9.98 2.57 7.65
N GLY A 28 10.52 1.72 6.76
CA GLY A 28 10.65 2.04 5.33
C GLY A 28 9.29 2.31 4.69
N TYR A 29 8.27 1.51 5.02
CA TYR A 29 6.92 1.70 4.51
C TYR A 29 6.28 2.99 5.04
N ALA A 30 6.44 3.28 6.34
CA ALA A 30 5.95 4.53 6.92
C ALA A 30 6.60 5.76 6.26
N ASN A 31 7.91 5.71 6.00
CA ASN A 31 8.63 6.77 5.28
C ASN A 31 8.13 6.95 3.85
N LEU A 32 7.78 5.87 3.15
CA LEU A 32 7.18 5.95 1.81
C LEU A 32 5.84 6.68 1.86
N VAL A 33 4.98 6.35 2.83
CA VAL A 33 3.68 7.01 3.01
C VAL A 33 3.85 8.52 3.28
N LEU A 34 4.76 8.90 4.17
CA LEU A 34 5.07 10.30 4.43
C LEU A 34 5.59 11.01 3.17
N THR A 35 6.45 10.35 2.42
CA THR A 35 7.00 10.87 1.17
C THR A 35 5.94 11.15 0.12
N ILE A 36 4.95 10.24 -0.02
CA ILE A 36 3.80 10.41 -0.90
C ILE A 36 2.96 11.62 -0.45
N ALA A 37 2.71 11.73 0.85
CA ALA A 37 1.91 12.83 1.43
C ALA A 37 2.59 14.19 1.26
N ASP A 38 3.91 14.25 1.42
CA ASP A 38 4.73 15.46 1.25
C ASP A 38 4.98 15.81 -0.23
N GLY A 39 4.73 14.88 -1.14
CA GLY A 39 5.02 15.05 -2.57
C GLY A 39 6.50 15.19 -2.87
N ASP A 40 7.39 14.51 -2.13
CA ASP A 40 8.85 14.63 -2.27
C ASP A 40 9.44 13.57 -3.23
N PRO A 41 9.79 13.94 -4.48
CA PRO A 41 10.27 12.98 -5.47
C PRO A 41 11.68 12.44 -5.19
N LYS A 42 12.50 13.15 -4.41
CA LYS A 42 13.85 12.67 -4.06
C LYS A 42 13.76 11.58 -3.01
N ARG A 43 12.88 11.75 -2.03
CA ARG A 43 12.66 10.73 -1.00
C ARG A 43 11.99 9.48 -1.56
N ALA A 44 11.17 9.60 -2.61
CA ALA A 44 10.42 8.47 -3.17
C ALA A 44 11.36 7.37 -3.66
N SER A 45 12.36 7.71 -4.48
CA SER A 45 13.38 6.76 -4.96
C SER A 45 14.15 6.10 -3.81
N LYS A 46 14.46 6.85 -2.75
CA LYS A 46 15.15 6.32 -1.57
C LYS A 46 14.29 5.31 -0.82
N SER A 47 13.01 5.62 -0.62
CA SER A 47 12.06 4.74 0.07
C SER A 47 11.89 3.39 -0.64
N TYR A 48 11.84 3.37 -1.97
CA TYR A 48 11.80 2.11 -2.73
C TYR A 48 13.03 1.24 -2.48
N ARG A 49 14.23 1.84 -2.51
CA ARG A 49 15.47 1.12 -2.24
C ARG A 49 15.55 0.59 -0.80
N GLU A 50 15.09 1.37 0.18
CA GLU A 50 15.02 0.95 1.59
C GLU A 50 14.05 -0.22 1.82
N LEU A 51 13.00 -0.29 0.99
CA LEU A 51 12.05 -1.41 0.97
C LEU A 51 12.58 -2.64 0.20
N GLY A 52 13.76 -2.56 -0.39
CA GLY A 52 14.32 -3.62 -1.25
C GLY A 52 13.58 -3.79 -2.57
N ILE A 53 12.91 -2.72 -3.03
CA ILE A 53 12.20 -2.70 -4.30
C ILE A 53 13.13 -2.06 -5.33
N ASP A 54 13.72 -2.88 -6.18
CA ASP A 54 14.54 -2.42 -7.29
C ASP A 54 13.65 -2.05 -8.48
N THR A 55 13.80 -0.82 -8.97
CA THR A 55 13.08 -0.30 -10.13
C THR A 55 14.07 0.10 -11.22
N LEU A 56 13.74 -0.20 -12.47
CA LEU A 56 14.49 0.27 -13.64
C LEU A 56 13.82 1.55 -14.17
N CYS A 57 14.50 2.70 -14.14
CA CYS A 57 14.09 3.89 -14.88
C CYS A 57 15.19 4.30 -15.84
N ASN A 58 14.84 4.37 -17.12
CA ASN A 58 15.70 4.87 -18.19
C ASN A 58 15.27 6.29 -18.62
N CYS A 59 14.65 7.03 -17.70
CA CYS A 59 14.00 8.32 -17.91
C CYS A 59 14.84 9.45 -17.32
N GLU A 60 14.97 10.59 -18.03
CA GLU A 60 15.68 11.77 -17.50
C GLU A 60 15.03 12.36 -16.24
N ASN A 61 13.71 12.14 -16.06
CA ASN A 61 12.94 12.63 -14.93
C ASN A 61 12.62 11.54 -13.88
N GLU A 62 13.59 10.67 -13.61
CA GLU A 62 13.45 9.50 -12.73
C GLU A 62 12.72 9.80 -11.41
N GLN A 63 13.14 10.83 -10.69
CA GLN A 63 12.60 11.14 -9.37
C GLN A 63 11.09 11.44 -9.39
N HIS A 64 10.62 12.16 -10.40
CA HIS A 64 9.18 12.44 -10.53
C HIS A 64 8.40 11.20 -10.97
N GLU A 65 8.97 10.38 -11.86
CA GLU A 65 8.33 9.12 -12.25
C GLU A 65 8.26 8.14 -11.06
N MET A 66 9.27 8.15 -10.18
CA MET A 66 9.24 7.35 -8.95
C MET A 66 8.17 7.82 -7.96
N LEU A 67 7.99 9.13 -7.80
CA LEU A 67 6.90 9.67 -6.98
C LEU A 67 5.53 9.30 -7.56
N LYS A 68 5.38 9.41 -8.89
CA LYS A 68 4.14 9.05 -9.58
C LYS A 68 3.84 7.55 -9.46
N LEU A 69 4.84 6.69 -9.54
CA LEU A 69 4.70 5.26 -9.29
C LEU A 69 4.22 5.00 -7.86
N ALA A 70 4.80 5.71 -6.87
CA ALA A 70 4.40 5.61 -5.47
C ALA A 70 2.95 6.03 -5.27
N GLN A 71 2.54 7.17 -5.82
CA GLN A 71 1.15 7.63 -5.76
C GLN A 71 0.19 6.65 -6.41
N THR A 72 0.53 6.11 -7.59
CA THR A 72 -0.34 5.19 -8.35
C THR A 72 -0.52 3.86 -7.64
N THR A 73 0.52 3.34 -6.99
CA THR A 73 0.47 2.06 -6.27
C THR A 73 -0.49 2.11 -5.07
N PHE A 74 -0.70 3.30 -4.51
CA PHE A 74 -1.59 3.56 -3.38
C PHE A 74 -2.93 4.17 -3.81
N ASP A 75 -3.13 4.42 -5.10
CA ASP A 75 -4.41 4.89 -5.60
C ASP A 75 -5.42 3.74 -5.57
N THR A 76 -6.42 3.89 -4.71
CA THR A 76 -7.51 2.93 -4.54
C THR A 76 -8.73 3.29 -5.39
N LYS A 77 -8.67 4.40 -6.14
CA LYS A 77 -9.76 4.80 -7.02
C LYS A 77 -9.85 3.82 -8.18
N LEU A 78 -11.06 3.31 -8.38
CA LEU A 78 -11.36 2.54 -9.58
C LEU A 78 -11.27 3.46 -10.79
N PRO A 79 -10.75 2.96 -11.94
CA PRO A 79 -10.79 3.70 -13.18
C PRO A 79 -12.24 4.10 -13.52
N PRO A 80 -12.45 5.25 -14.19
CA PRO A 80 -13.78 5.66 -14.61
C PRO A 80 -14.51 4.55 -15.39
N GLY A 81 -15.74 4.23 -14.99
CA GLY A 81 -16.55 3.16 -15.60
C GLY A 81 -16.31 1.75 -15.04
N VAL A 82 -15.39 1.57 -14.10
CA VAL A 82 -15.18 0.29 -13.39
C VAL A 82 -15.92 0.30 -12.06
N VAL A 83 -16.72 -0.74 -11.83
CA VAL A 83 -17.42 -0.97 -10.55
C VAL A 83 -16.88 -2.26 -9.94
N MET A 84 -16.49 -2.20 -8.67
CA MET A 84 -16.11 -3.39 -7.90
C MET A 84 -17.35 -4.27 -7.70
N GLN A 85 -17.36 -5.47 -8.27
CA GLN A 85 -18.35 -6.47 -7.90
C GLN A 85 -17.99 -7.00 -6.52
N GLN A 86 -18.86 -6.75 -5.54
CA GLN A 86 -18.68 -7.36 -4.23
C GLN A 86 -19.05 -8.84 -4.33
N PRO A 87 -18.16 -9.76 -3.92
CA PRO A 87 -18.40 -11.22 -4.01
C PRO A 87 -19.52 -11.72 -3.09
N PHE A 88 -20.17 -10.82 -2.34
CA PHE A 88 -21.30 -11.08 -1.46
C PHE A 88 -22.54 -10.26 -1.85
N SER A 89 -22.55 -9.63 -3.03
CA SER A 89 -23.78 -9.08 -3.61
C SER A 89 -24.62 -10.25 -4.16
N ASP A 90 -25.88 -10.32 -3.71
CA ASP A 90 -26.87 -11.41 -3.90
C ASP A 90 -26.77 -12.25 -5.18
#